data_AF-A0AAJ0XC96-F1
#
_entry.id   AF-A0AAJ0XC96-F1
#
_cell.length_a   1.000
_cell.length_b   1.000
_cell.length_c   1.000
_cell.angle_alpha   90.00
_cell.angle_beta   90.00
_cell.angle_gamma   90.00
#
_symmetry.space_group_name_H-M   'P 1'
#
loop_
_entity.id
_entity.type
_entity.pdbx_description
1 polymer ?
#
loop_
_entity_poly.entity_id
_entity_poly.type
_entity_poly.pdbx_seq_one_letter_code
_entity_poly.pdbx_strand_id
1 'polypeptide(L)' 'MSALLEHRVSLEHRVSGLAQRVGLRLVIDDEQSDERRYRLVEPMTMTPISADGGNGSALLHELESWLEFPWE' A
#
# COMPACT_ATOMS: atom_id res chain seq x y z
N MET A 1 7.76 3.18 22.85
CA MET A 1 6.77 2.97 21.77
C MET A 1 7.19 3.68 20.47
N SER A 2 8.49 3.68 20.12
CA SER A 2 9.00 4.52 19.01
C SER A 2 9.41 3.69 17.79
N ALA A 3 10.11 2.58 17.99
CA ALA A 3 10.67 1.78 16.90
C ALA A 3 9.61 1.18 15.93
N LEU A 4 8.44 0.81 16.42
CA LEU A 4 7.36 0.25 15.58
C LEU A 4 6.72 1.32 14.67
N LEU A 5 6.60 2.56 15.16
CA LEU A 5 6.13 3.68 14.36
C LEU A 5 7.16 4.08 13.30
N GLU A 6 8.44 4.14 13.68
CA GLU A 6 9.54 4.49 12.77
C GLU A 6 9.68 3.46 11.64
N HIS A 7 9.64 2.17 11.97
CA HIS A 7 9.66 1.09 10.98
C HIS A 7 8.49 1.24 10.00
N ARG A 8 7.29 1.52 10.52
CA ARG A 8 6.09 1.64 9.71
C ARG A 8 6.13 2.84 8.77
N VAL A 9 6.61 4.01 9.22
CA VAL A 9 6.78 5.20 8.37
C VAL A 9 7.79 4.92 7.25
N SER A 10 8.87 4.21 7.56
CA SER A 10 9.87 3.81 6.55
C SER A 10 9.27 2.87 5.50
N LEU A 11 8.47 1.89 5.93
CA LEU A 11 7.78 0.96 5.04
C LEU A 11 6.74 1.67 4.16
N GLU A 12 5.93 2.56 4.73
CA GLU A 12 4.94 3.34 3.99
C GLU A 12 5.60 4.20 2.89
N HIS A 13 6.72 4.84 3.21
CA HIS A 13 7.50 5.60 2.24
C HIS A 13 8.02 4.71 1.10
N ARG A 14 8.53 3.51 1.42
CA ARG A 14 9.01 2.54 0.43
C ARG A 14 7.88 2.08 -0.50
N VAL A 15 6.76 1.63 0.06
CA VAL A 15 5.58 1.17 -0.69
C VAL A 15 4.99 2.29 -1.56
N SER A 16 4.91 3.50 -1.03
CA SER A 16 4.47 4.67 -1.80
C SER A 16 5.39 4.96 -3.00
N GLY A 17 6.70 4.87 -2.81
CA GLY A 17 7.68 4.99 -3.88
C GLY A 17 7.54 3.90 -4.94
N LEU A 18 7.33 2.65 -4.53
CA LEU A 18 7.11 1.54 -5.46
C LEU A 18 5.80 1.70 -6.25
N ALA A 19 4.70 2.07 -5.57
CA ALA A 19 3.41 2.33 -6.21
C ALA A 19 3.54 3.41 -7.30
N GLN A 20 4.21 4.52 -7.00
CA GLN A 20 4.43 5.59 -7.97
C GLN A 20 5.24 5.13 -9.20
N ARG A 21 6.22 4.24 -9.01
CA ARG A 21 7.02 3.70 -10.13
C ARG A 21 6.21 2.87 -11.11
N VAL A 22 5.14 2.23 -10.67
CA VAL A 22 4.20 1.48 -11.52
C VAL A 22 2.97 2.30 -11.93
N GLY A 23 2.96 3.61 -11.64
CA GLY A 23 1.88 4.52 -12.03
C GLY A 23 0.67 4.48 -11.08
N LEU A 24 0.82 3.94 -9.88
CA LEU A 24 -0.22 3.83 -8.86
C LEU A 24 0.02 4.81 -7.69
N ARG A 25 -1.00 5.01 -6.87
CA ARG A 25 -0.95 5.81 -5.65
C ARG A 25 -1.39 4.97 -4.47
N LEU A 26 -0.63 5.03 -3.38
CA LEU A 26 -1.01 4.45 -2.09
C LEU A 26 -1.96 5.41 -1.35
N VAL A 27 -3.09 4.89 -0.88
CA VAL A 27 -4.03 5.61 -0.01
C VAL A 27 -4.33 4.78 1.23
N ILE A 28 -4.63 5.43 2.34
CA ILE A 28 -5.06 4.75 3.56
C ILE A 28 -6.57 4.51 3.45
N ASP A 29 -7.00 3.27 3.62
CA ASP A 29 -8.42 2.86 3.54
C ASP A 29 -9.08 2.87 4.91
N ASP A 30 -8.36 2.42 5.95
CA ASP A 30 -8.83 2.46 7.33
C ASP A 30 -7.76 3.03 8.26
N GLU A 31 -8.02 4.22 8.80
CA GLU A 31 -7.12 4.92 9.72
C GLU A 31 -7.29 4.54 11.19
N GLN A 32 -8.42 3.91 11.54
CA GLN A 32 -8.85 3.67 12.92
C GLN A 32 -8.53 2.27 13.43
N SER A 33 -8.23 1.32 12.55
CA SER A 33 -7.72 0.01 12.93
C SER A 33 -6.28 0.07 13.45
N ASP A 34 -6.00 -0.74 14.49
CA ASP A 34 -4.64 -1.05 14.97
C ASP A 34 -3.73 -1.51 13.81
N GLU A 35 -4.30 -2.28 12.87
CA GLU A 35 -3.73 -2.59 11.57
C GLU A 35 -4.30 -1.66 10.49
N ARG A 36 -3.69 -0.48 10.29
CA ARG A 36 -4.09 0.38 9.17
C ARG A 36 -3.97 -0.38 7.86
N ARG A 37 -5.05 -0.35 7.09
CA ARG A 37 -5.11 -0.94 5.75
C ARG A 37 -4.90 0.13 4.71
N TYR A 38 -4.22 -0.27 3.66
CA TYR A 38 -3.83 0.58 2.56
C TYR A 38 -4.38 0.02 1.27
N ARG A 39 -4.64 0.90 0.31
CA ARG A 39 -5.18 0.58 -0.99
C ARG A 39 -4.34 1.23 -2.06
N LEU A 40 -4.14 0.53 -3.17
CA LEU A 40 -3.55 1.10 -4.37
C LEU A 40 -4.67 1.63 -5.26
N VAL A 41 -4.49 2.83 -5.78
CA VAL A 41 -5.43 3.45 -6.72
C VAL A 41 -4.69 3.96 -7.95
N GLU A 42 -5.36 3.96 -9.09
CA GLU A 42 -4.92 4.74 -10.23
C GLU A 42 -5.06 6.25 -9.93
N PRO A 43 -3.99 7.06 -10.01
CA PRO A 43 -4.02 8.45 -9.58
C PRO A 43 -4.93 9.33 -10.45
N MET A 44 -5.18 8.95 -11.71
CA MET A 44 -6.02 9.74 -12.62
C MET A 44 -7.51 9.52 -12.39
N THR A 45 -7.91 8.28 -12.11
CA THR A 45 -9.32 7.88 -12.00
C THR A 45 -9.74 7.67 -10.55
N MET A 46 -8.78 7.62 -9.62
CA MET A 46 -8.95 7.16 -8.23
C MET A 46 -9.57 5.76 -8.16
N THR A 47 -9.41 4.95 -9.21
CA THR A 47 -9.96 3.59 -9.27
C THR A 47 -9.12 2.66 -8.43
N PRO A 48 -9.72 1.86 -7.52
CA PRO A 48 -8.98 0.88 -6.72
C PRO A 48 -8.38 -0.21 -7.60
N ILE A 49 -7.12 -0.54 -7.35
CA ILE A 49 -6.41 -1.65 -7.98
C ILE A 49 -6.24 -2.75 -6.94
N SER A 50 -6.84 -3.91 -7.21
CA SER A 50 -6.68 -5.11 -6.39
C SER A 50 -5.39 -5.82 -6.77
N ALA A 51 -4.40 -5.75 -5.88
CA ALA A 51 -3.14 -6.48 -6.00
C ALA A 51 -3.33 -8.01 -6.00
N ASP A 52 -4.36 -8.53 -5.31
CA ASP A 52 -4.54 -9.98 -5.09
C ASP A 52 -5.95 -10.49 -5.48
N GLY A 53 -6.69 -9.74 -6.31
CA GLY A 53 -8.10 -10.08 -6.66
C GLY A 53 -9.09 -9.97 -5.49
N GLY A 54 -8.64 -9.63 -4.27
CA GLY A 54 -9.45 -9.36 -3.09
C GLY A 54 -9.98 -7.92 -2.99
N ASN A 55 -10.54 -7.58 -1.82
CA ASN A 55 -11.35 -6.38 -1.50
C ASN A 55 -10.64 -5.00 -1.60
N GLY A 56 -9.54 -4.91 -2.34
CA GLY A 56 -8.86 -3.65 -2.67
C GLY A 56 -8.10 -2.99 -1.53
N SER A 57 -8.07 -3.57 -0.32
CA SER A 57 -7.31 -3.04 0.83
C SER A 57 -6.45 -4.14 1.44
N ALA A 58 -5.17 -3.86 1.67
CA ALA A 58 -4.18 -4.80 2.18
C ALA A 58 -3.19 -4.10 3.14
N LEU A 59 -2.38 -4.86 3.86
CA LEU A 59 -1.33 -4.36 4.73
C LEU A 59 -0.11 -3.90 3.90
N LEU A 60 0.72 -3.01 4.46
CA LEU A 60 1.88 -2.47 3.75
C LEU A 60 2.85 -3.56 3.26
N HIS A 61 3.08 -4.61 4.05
CA HIS A 61 4.00 -5.68 3.67
C HIS A 61 3.45 -6.56 2.53
N GLU A 62 2.13 -6.74 2.46
CA GLU A 62 1.47 -7.45 1.37
C GLU A 62 1.58 -6.64 0.07
N LEU A 63 1.31 -5.34 0.14
CA LEU A 63 1.44 -4.42 -0.99
C LEU A 63 2.90 -4.29 -1.45
N GLU A 64 3.85 -4.28 -0.52
CA GLU A 64 5.28 -4.29 -0.83
C GLU A 64 5.64 -5.53 -1.66
N SER A 65 5.29 -6.73 -1.16
CA SER A 65 5.60 -7.98 -1.85
C SER A 65 5.00 -8.03 -3.26
N TRP A 66 3.77 -7.53 -3.43
CA TRP A 66 3.15 -7.44 -4.75
C TRP A 66 3.82 -6.41 -5.65
N LEU A 67 4.16 -5.23 -5.13
CA LEU A 67 4.82 -4.18 -5.91
C LEU A 67 6.27 -4.52 -6.28
N GLU A 68 6.94 -5.39 -5.52
CA GLU A 68 8.26 -5.92 -5.87
C GLU A 68 8.20 -6.88 -7.07
N PHE A 69 7.09 -7.62 -7.22
CA PHE A 69 6.88 -8.60 -8.31
C PHE A 69 5.46 -8.52 -8.88
N PRO A 70 5.08 -7.47 -9.64
CA PRO A 70 3.66 -7.21 -9.92
C PRO A 70 2.99 -8.15 -10.95
N TRP A 71 3.57 -9.32 -11.25
CA TRP A 71 3.15 -10.22 -12.34
C TRP A 71 3.82 -11.61 -12.32
N GLU A 72 4.39 -12.04 -11.19
CA GLU A 72 4.82 -13.46 -11.03
C GLU A 72 3.66 -14.38 -10.64
#